data_AF-A0A842Y0S1-F1
#
_entry.id   AF-A0A842Y0S1-F1
#
_cell.length_a   1.000
_cell.length_b   1.000
_cell.length_c   1.000
_cell.angle_alpha   90.00
_cell.angle_beta   90.00
_cell.angle_gamma   90.00
#
_symmetry.space_group_name_H-M   'P 1'
#
loop_
_entity.id
_entity.type
_entity.pdbx_description
1 polymer ?
#
loop_
_entity_poly.entity_id
_entity_poly.type
_entity_poly.pdbx_seq_one_letter_code
_entity_poly.pdbx_strand_id
1 'polypeptide(L)'
;MDFLLFFLKLFINTVIFDIRDIEGDRLNGVRTIPVFLGREKTKNILLLLNSTLILWLIFSYNNGFFQSYLPILIFSIFYGYGYILYYSREGIKIGKSIDLVVDGEWIPVVLLVLLFIG
;
A
#
# COMPACT_ATOMS: atom_id res chain seq x y z
N MET A 1 13.32 -13.36 0.82
CA MET A 1 13.56 -11.98 1.29
C MET A 1 12.43 -11.05 0.87
N ASP A 2 11.81 -11.24 -0.29
CA ASP A 2 10.74 -10.35 -0.80
C ASP A 2 9.35 -10.56 -0.18
N PHE A 3 9.15 -11.66 0.54
CA PHE A 3 7.87 -11.97 1.20
C PHE A 3 7.39 -10.83 2.11
N LEU A 4 8.30 -10.16 2.83
CA LEU A 4 7.95 -9.07 3.73
C LEU A 4 7.38 -7.87 2.99
N LEU A 5 7.89 -7.56 1.80
CA LEU A 5 7.38 -6.49 0.95
C LEU A 5 5.97 -6.83 0.46
N PHE A 6 5.79 -8.02 -0.12
CA PHE A 6 4.48 -8.46 -0.60
C PHE A 6 3.46 -8.51 0.53
N PHE A 7 3.85 -9.06 1.68
CA PHE A 7 3.01 -9.11 2.87
C PHE A 7 2.59 -7.72 3.33
N LEU A 8 3.54 -6.79 3.48
CA LEU A 8 3.24 -5.42 3.90
C LEU A 8 2.32 -4.72 2.90
N LYS A 9 2.57 -4.88 1.59
CA LYS A 9 1.73 -4.27 0.56
C LYS A 9 0.31 -4.84 0.55
N LEU A 10 0.17 -6.16 0.59
CA LEU A 10 -1.13 -6.81 0.69
C LEU A 10 -1.87 -6.38 1.95
N PHE A 11 -1.19 -6.34 3.09
CA PHE A 11 -1.75 -5.90 4.35
C PHE A 11 -2.25 -4.45 4.28
N ILE A 12 -1.41 -3.53 3.78
CA ILE A 12 -1.78 -2.12 3.60
C ILE A 12 -3.03 -2.01 2.70
N ASN A 13 -3.04 -2.74 1.59
CA ASN A 13 -4.15 -2.73 0.63
C ASN A 13 -5.46 -3.21 1.28
N THR A 14 -5.44 -4.33 2.01
CA THR A 14 -6.60 -4.83 2.76
C THR A 14 -7.12 -3.82 3.76
N VAL A 15 -6.24 -3.21 4.57
CA VAL A 15 -6.67 -2.24 5.59
C VAL A 15 -7.23 -0.95 4.96
N ILE A 16 -6.75 -0.55 3.77
CA ILE A 16 -7.35 0.57 3.03
C ILE A 16 -8.78 0.27 2.61
N PHE A 17 -9.09 -0.96 2.19
CA PHE A 17 -10.47 -1.38 1.93
C PHE A 17 -11.32 -1.30 3.20
N ASP A 18 -10.80 -1.77 4.33
CA ASP A 18 -11.50 -1.63 5.62
C ASP A 18 -11.74 -0.15 6.01
N ILE A 19 -10.80 0.77 5.67
CA ILE A 19 -10.96 2.21 5.96
C ILE A 19 -12.14 2.80 5.17
N ARG A 20 -12.37 2.33 3.95
CA ARG A 20 -13.53 2.74 3.14
C ARG A 20 -14.83 2.27 3.79
N ASP A 21 -14.83 1.03 4.26
CA ASP A 21 -16.04 0.34 4.67
C ASP A 21 -16.33 0.47 6.19
N ILE A 22 -15.59 1.34 6.91
CA ILE A 22 -15.77 1.62 8.36
C ILE A 22 -17.23 1.76 8.77
N GLU A 23 -18.02 2.57 8.05
CA GLU A 23 -19.41 2.83 8.43
C GLU A 23 -20.27 1.58 8.26
N GLY A 24 -20.09 0.85 7.14
CA GLY A 24 -20.80 -0.39 6.87
C GLY A 24 -20.41 -1.50 7.84
N ASP A 25 -19.12 -1.68 8.09
CA ASP A 25 -18.58 -2.64 9.06
C ASP A 25 -19.10 -2.36 10.46
N ARG A 26 -19.10 -1.08 10.88
CA ARG A 26 -19.64 -0.67 12.18
C ARG A 26 -21.12 -1.00 12.32
N LEU A 27 -21.93 -0.70 11.29
CA LEU A 27 -23.37 -1.01 11.28
C LEU A 27 -23.63 -2.53 11.33
N ASN A 28 -22.78 -3.33 10.69
CA ASN A 28 -22.86 -4.79 10.69
C ASN A 28 -22.19 -5.44 11.92
N GLY A 29 -21.62 -4.64 12.85
CA GLY A 29 -20.95 -5.14 14.05
C GLY A 29 -19.57 -5.78 13.79
N VAL A 30 -18.99 -5.60 12.60
CA VAL A 30 -17.65 -6.08 12.24
C VAL A 30 -16.60 -5.14 12.83
N ARG A 31 -15.64 -5.70 13.57
CA ARG A 31 -14.57 -4.94 14.23
C ARG A 31 -13.26 -5.03 13.44
N THR A 32 -13.15 -4.27 12.35
CA THR A 32 -11.89 -4.09 11.62
C THR A 32 -10.96 -3.12 12.34
N ILE A 33 -9.67 -3.09 11.96
CA ILE A 33 -8.67 -2.17 12.51
C ILE A 33 -9.16 -0.70 12.49
N PRO A 34 -9.67 -0.17 11.36
CA PRO A 34 -10.11 1.21 11.32
C PRO A 34 -11.43 1.47 12.05
N VAL A 35 -12.30 0.48 12.22
CA VAL A 35 -13.49 0.59 13.11
C VAL A 35 -13.05 0.72 14.57
N PHE A 36 -12.04 -0.04 15.00
CA PHE A 36 -11.56 -0.02 16.38
C PHE A 36 -10.68 1.19 16.72
N LEU A 37 -9.71 1.51 15.86
CA LEU A 37 -8.74 2.59 16.11
C LEU A 37 -9.19 3.95 15.58
N GLY A 38 -10.14 3.96 14.66
CA GLY A 38 -10.49 5.13 13.87
C GLY A 38 -9.58 5.31 12.64
N ARG A 39 -10.12 6.02 11.65
CA ARG A 39 -9.50 6.30 10.35
C ARG A 39 -8.12 6.96 10.47
N GLU A 40 -8.00 8.04 11.25
CA GLU A 40 -6.76 8.81 11.35
C GLU A 40 -5.61 8.02 11.98
N LYS A 41 -5.87 7.27 13.06
CA LYS A 41 -4.85 6.40 13.67
C LYS A 41 -4.43 5.30 12.72
N THR A 42 -5.39 4.68 12.03
CA THR A 42 -5.11 3.62 11.05
C THR A 42 -4.28 4.16 9.89
N LYS A 43 -4.63 5.32 9.32
CA LYS A 43 -3.81 6.02 8.31
C LYS A 43 -2.37 6.19 8.76
N ASN A 44 -2.15 6.70 9.98
CA ASN A 44 -0.80 6.91 10.50
C ASN A 44 -0.02 5.59 10.65
N ILE A 45 -0.68 4.51 11.07
CA ILE A 45 -0.08 3.16 11.12
C ILE A 45 0.33 2.71 9.71
N LEU A 46 -0.55 2.88 8.71
CA LEU A 46 -0.24 2.50 7.33
C LEU A 46 0.93 3.31 6.75
N LEU A 47 1.00 4.61 7.03
CA LEU A 47 2.13 5.46 6.64
C LEU A 47 3.43 4.99 7.30
N LEU A 48 3.39 4.60 8.58
CA LEU A 48 4.54 4.07 9.29
C LEU A 48 5.00 2.74 8.68
N LEU A 49 4.07 1.82 8.41
CA LEU A 49 4.37 0.56 7.76
C LEU A 49 4.96 0.75 6.37
N ASN A 50 4.39 1.64 5.55
CA ASN A 50 4.95 1.96 4.23
C ASN A 50 6.35 2.56 4.34
N SER A 51 6.63 3.35 5.38
CA SER A 51 7.98 3.90 5.65
C SER A 51 9.02 2.83 5.97
N THR A 52 8.62 1.68 6.53
CA THR A 52 9.56 0.57 6.76
C THR A 52 10.12 -0.02 5.46
N LEU A 53 9.40 0.13 4.34
CA LEU A 53 9.88 -0.27 3.01
C LEU A 53 11.05 0.61 2.53
N ILE A 54 11.18 1.85 3.02
CA ILE A 54 12.34 2.70 2.73
C ILE A 54 13.61 2.13 3.38
N LEU A 55 13.50 1.64 4.62
CA LEU A 55 14.62 0.97 5.29
C LEU A 55 15.04 -0.28 4.52
N TRP A 56 14.05 -1.03 4.01
CA TRP A 56 14.28 -2.18 3.14
C TRP A 56 14.97 -1.81 1.82
N LEU A 57 14.57 -0.70 1.19
CA LEU A 57 15.20 -0.16 -0.02
C LEU A 57 16.68 0.17 0.22
N ILE A 58 16.98 0.90 1.31
CA ILE A 58 18.36 1.28 1.68
C ILE A 58 19.20 0.03 1.94
N PHE A 59 18.65 -0.95 2.67
CA PHE A 59 19.32 -2.22 2.92
C PHE A 59 19.62 -2.98 1.62
N SER A 60 18.64 -3.06 0.71
CA SER A 60 18.80 -3.75 -0.57
C SER A 60 19.86 -3.08 -1.45
N TYR A 61 19.85 -1.75 -1.52
CA TYR A 61 20.84 -0.96 -2.26
C TYR A 61 22.27 -1.19 -1.74
N ASN A 62 22.48 -1.13 -0.42
CA ASN A 62 23.82 -1.25 0.18
C ASN A 62 24.43 -2.65 0.02
N ASN A 63 23.59 -3.70 -0.05
CA ASN A 63 24.07 -5.07 -0.24
C ASN A 63 24.19 -5.46 -1.72
N GLY A 64 23.90 -4.56 -2.66
CA GLY A 64 23.90 -4.85 -4.10
C GLY A 64 22.83 -5.86 -4.52
N PHE A 65 21.82 -6.08 -3.69
CA PHE A 65 20.72 -6.97 -4.01
C PHE A 65 19.69 -6.23 -4.88
N PHE A 66 19.12 -6.94 -5.87
CA PHE A 66 17.97 -6.49 -6.65
C PHE A 66 18.16 -5.13 -7.35
N GLN A 67 19.36 -4.84 -7.87
CA GLN A 67 19.67 -3.57 -8.54
C GLN A 67 18.69 -3.24 -9.68
N SER A 68 18.26 -4.25 -10.45
CA SER A 68 17.26 -4.11 -11.52
C SER A 68 15.84 -3.80 -11.02
N TYR A 69 15.53 -4.08 -9.74
CA TYR A 69 14.20 -3.89 -9.15
C TYR A 69 14.10 -2.67 -8.22
N LEU A 70 15.21 -1.95 -8.00
CA LEU A 70 15.19 -0.71 -7.20
C LEU A 70 14.21 0.35 -7.74
N PRO A 71 14.10 0.60 -9.06
CA PRO A 71 13.13 1.57 -9.58
C PRO A 71 11.68 1.18 -9.26
N ILE A 72 11.39 -0.13 -9.31
CA ILE A 72 10.07 -0.69 -8.99
C ILE A 72 9.75 -0.49 -7.52
N LEU A 73 10.71 -0.78 -6.64
CA LEU A 73 10.56 -0.60 -5.20
C LEU A 73 10.31 0.87 -4.85
N ILE A 74 11.07 1.78 -5.46
CA ILE A 74 10.90 3.23 -5.29
C ILE A 74 9.49 3.65 -5.72
N PHE A 75 9.07 3.28 -6.93
CA PHE A 75 7.74 3.59 -7.44
C PHE A 75 6.65 3.08 -6.50
N SER A 76 6.77 1.83 -6.05
CA SER A 76 5.81 1.18 -5.17
C SER A 76 5.65 1.88 -3.81
N ILE A 77 6.75 2.38 -3.23
CA ILE A 77 6.73 3.15 -1.98
C ILE A 77 6.00 4.48 -2.19
N PHE A 78 6.33 5.23 -3.24
CA PHE A 78 5.70 6.51 -3.55
C PHE A 78 4.21 6.35 -3.86
N TYR A 79 3.87 5.33 -4.65
CA TYR A 79 2.49 4.97 -4.94
C TYR A 79 1.72 4.63 -3.66
N GLY A 80 2.35 3.85 -2.78
CA GLY A 80 1.97 3.57 -1.38
C GLY A 80 1.47 4.79 -0.63
N TYR A 81 2.33 5.80 -0.51
CA TYR A 81 1.97 7.04 0.18
C TYR A 81 0.79 7.76 -0.49
N GLY A 82 0.78 7.80 -1.83
CA GLY A 82 -0.27 8.44 -2.60
C GLY A 82 -1.66 7.87 -2.29
N TYR A 83 -1.82 6.55 -2.40
CA TYR A 83 -3.13 5.94 -2.17
C TYR A 83 -3.51 5.91 -0.68
N ILE A 84 -2.56 5.73 0.26
CA ILE A 84 -2.86 5.82 1.70
C ILE A 84 -3.41 7.20 2.03
N LEU A 85 -2.73 8.27 1.61
CA LEU A 85 -3.14 9.64 1.90
C LEU A 85 -4.44 10.01 1.20
N TYR A 86 -4.65 9.55 -0.04
CA TYR A 86 -5.85 9.84 -0.80
C TYR A 86 -7.07 9.12 -0.22
N TYR A 87 -7.02 7.79 -0.08
CA TYR A 87 -8.19 7.00 0.33
C TYR A 87 -8.49 7.04 1.82
N SER A 88 -7.54 7.47 2.65
CA SER A 88 -7.81 7.72 4.06
C SER A 88 -8.52 9.06 4.31
N ARG A 89 -8.66 9.96 3.31
CA ARG A 89 -9.37 11.25 3.50
C ARG A 89 -10.86 11.05 3.72
N GLU A 90 -11.38 11.74 4.74
CA GLU A 90 -12.79 11.76 5.08
C GLU A 90 -13.62 12.44 3.97
N GLY A 91 -14.84 11.94 3.70
CA GLY A 91 -15.76 12.52 2.73
C GLY A 91 -15.53 12.13 1.26
N ILE A 92 -14.47 11.38 0.93
CA ILE A 92 -14.30 10.82 -0.42
C ILE A 92 -15.29 9.65 -0.60
N LYS A 93 -16.21 9.77 -1.56
CA LYS A 93 -17.00 8.64 -2.06
C LYS A 93 -16.08 7.78 -2.92
N ILE A 94 -15.44 6.81 -2.30
CA ILE A 94 -14.54 5.89 -2.95
C ILE A 94 -15.38 4.92 -3.80
N GLY A 95 -15.37 5.12 -5.12
CA GLY A 95 -16.02 4.20 -6.07
C GLY A 95 -15.18 2.94 -6.32
N LYS A 96 -15.69 2.02 -7.17
CA LYS A 96 -15.00 0.79 -7.61
C LYS A 96 -13.62 0.99 -8.26
N SER A 97 -13.24 2.23 -8.59
CA SER A 97 -11.94 2.57 -9.15
C SER A 97 -10.77 2.41 -8.17
N ILE A 98 -11.01 2.29 -6.86
CA ILE A 98 -9.95 1.97 -5.89
C ILE A 98 -9.38 0.57 -6.10
N ASP A 99 -10.21 -0.41 -6.42
CA ASP A 99 -9.78 -1.79 -6.66
C ASP A 99 -8.76 -1.80 -7.81
N LEU A 100 -9.03 -1.04 -8.88
CA LEU A 100 -8.12 -0.85 -10.02
C LEU A 100 -6.84 -0.08 -9.70
N VAL A 101 -6.86 0.88 -8.77
CA VAL A 101 -5.68 1.68 -8.39
C VAL A 101 -4.79 0.86 -7.45
N VAL A 102 -5.39 0.24 -6.43
CA VAL A 102 -4.68 -0.51 -5.40
C VAL A 102 -4.15 -1.85 -5.96
N ASP A 103 -4.95 -2.59 -6.73
CA ASP A 103 -4.51 -3.85 -7.35
C ASP A 103 -3.75 -3.62 -8.65
N GLY A 104 -4.02 -2.51 -9.35
CA GLY A 104 -3.33 -2.14 -10.58
C GLY A 104 -1.92 -1.60 -10.39
N GLU A 105 -1.44 -1.42 -9.15
CA GLU A 105 -0.04 -1.07 -8.85
C GLU A 105 0.95 -2.03 -9.55
N TRP A 106 0.56 -3.30 -9.73
CA TRP A 106 1.38 -4.33 -10.36
C TRP A 106 1.48 -4.22 -11.89
N ILE A 107 0.51 -3.59 -12.56
CA ILE A 107 0.49 -3.45 -14.04
C ILE A 107 1.65 -2.57 -14.56
N PRO A 108 1.88 -1.34 -14.05
CA PRO A 108 3.02 -0.53 -14.45
C PRO A 108 4.34 -1.13 -13.98
N VAL A 109 4.34 -1.88 -12.86
CA VAL A 109 5.52 -2.64 -12.40
C VAL A 109 5.92 -3.69 -13.43
N VAL A 110 4.98 -4.49 -13.93
CA VAL A 110 5.25 -5.50 -14.97
C VAL A 110 5.74 -4.85 -16.27
N LEU A 111 5.15 -3.72 -16.68
CA LEU A 111 5.61 -2.96 -17.84
C LEU A 111 7.05 -2.44 -17.69
N LEU A 112 7.41 -1.94 -16.51
CA LEU A 112 8.78 -1.51 -16.20
C LEU A 112 9.76 -2.70 -16.20
N VAL A 113 9.38 -3.84 -15.60
CA VAL A 113 10.20 -5.07 -15.64
C VAL A 113 10.48 -5.47 -17.08
N LEU A 114 9.46 -5.50 -17.95
CA LEU A 114 9.61 -5.87 -19.36
C LEU A 114 10.52 -4.91 -20.14
N LEU A 115 10.52 -3.62 -19.81
CA LEU A 115 11.38 -2.60 -20.43
C LEU A 115 12.84 -2.66 -19.98
N PHE A 116 13.12 -3.13 -18.77
CA PHE A 116 14.48 -3.17 -18.20
C PHE A 116 15.14 -4.56 -18.25
N ILE A 117 14.39 -5.62 -18.51
CA ILE A 117 14.89 -7.00 -18.66
C ILE A 117 14.88 -7.48 -20.13
N GLY A 118 14.18 -6.76 -21.03
CA GLY A 118 14.13 -7.03 -22.47
C GLY A 118 15.32 -6.52 -23.26
#